data_AF-A0A2V9UG00-F1
#
_entry.id   AF-A0A2V9UG00-F1
#
_cell.length_a   1.000
_cell.length_b   1.000
_cell.length_c   1.000
_cell.angle_alpha   90.00
_cell.angle_beta   90.00
_cell.angle_gamma   90.00
#
_symmetry.space_group_name_H-M   'P 1'
#
loop_
_entity.id
_entity.type
_entity.pdbx_description
1 polymer ?
#
loop_
_entity_poly.entity_id
_entity_poly.type
_entity_poly.pdbx_seq_one_letter_code
_entity_poly.pdbx_strand_id
1 'polypeptide(L)'
;MSPVTHFLTGWILANSTALSRRDRALVTWSVVLPDIDGLGIVAEVLTRNTSHPLLWSSRYHHSLHNLAFALVIAMLAFALAEQKWKTAALCFLGFHLHLLEDLLGSRGPDGDQWPIPYLLPLSSAANLTWHGQWALNAWPNFVITMALLGMTFYLAWQCGYSPMEMVSERADRALVAALRKRFQNARA
;
A
#
# COMPACT_ATOMS: atom_id res chain seq x y z
N MET A 1 -0.92 -8.59 0.32
CA MET A 1 -0.27 -8.51 1.63
C MET A 1 -1.22 -7.69 2.51
N SER A 2 -0.86 -7.25 3.72
CA SER A 2 -1.79 -6.40 4.49
C SER A 2 -1.73 -4.93 4.00
N PRO A 3 -2.85 -4.18 4.03
CA PRO A 3 -2.86 -2.75 3.69
C PRO A 3 -1.86 -1.90 4.51
N VAL A 4 -1.60 -2.32 5.75
CA VAL A 4 -0.57 -1.69 6.61
C VAL A 4 0.82 -1.84 6.00
N THR A 5 1.13 -3.01 5.44
CA THR A 5 2.44 -3.25 4.82
C THR A 5 2.60 -2.42 3.56
N HIS A 6 1.57 -2.38 2.71
CA HIS A 6 1.52 -1.51 1.52
C HIS A 6 1.72 -0.04 1.89
N PHE A 7 1.07 0.44 2.96
CA PHE A 7 1.27 1.81 3.46
C PHE A 7 2.71 2.08 3.90
N LEU A 8 3.33 1.17 4.65
CA LEU A 8 4.73 1.33 5.08
C LEU A 8 5.68 1.33 3.88
N THR A 9 5.48 0.43 2.91
CA THR A 9 6.23 0.38 1.65
C THR A 9 6.12 1.69 0.88
N GLY A 10 4.90 2.19 0.71
CA GLY A 10 4.66 3.47 0.03
C GLY A 10 5.34 4.65 0.71
N TRP A 11 5.30 4.71 2.05
CA TRP A 11 5.95 5.79 2.77
C TRP A 11 7.48 5.71 2.70
N ILE A 12 8.06 4.51 2.78
CA ILE A 12 9.51 4.33 2.60
C ILE A 12 9.92 4.71 1.17
N LEU A 13 9.16 4.28 0.16
CA LEU A 13 9.40 4.67 -1.23
C LEU A 13 9.36 6.19 -1.42
N ALA A 14 8.39 6.86 -0.81
CA ALA A 14 8.28 8.32 -0.81
C ALA A 14 9.50 9.04 -0.21
N ASN A 15 10.27 8.37 0.66
CA ASN A 15 11.48 8.88 1.28
C ASN A 15 12.78 8.49 0.52
N SER A 16 12.67 7.77 -0.61
CA SER A 16 13.83 7.42 -1.46
C SER A 16 14.44 8.64 -2.18
N THR A 17 13.73 9.76 -2.21
CA THR A 17 14.17 11.02 -2.83
C THR A 17 13.54 12.22 -2.13
N ALA A 18 14.07 13.41 -2.40
CA ALA A 18 13.54 14.65 -1.83
C ALA A 18 12.18 15.00 -2.46
N LEU A 19 11.12 14.82 -1.68
CA LEU A 19 9.74 15.16 -2.02
C LEU A 19 9.17 16.17 -1.01
N SER A 20 8.19 16.97 -1.45
CA SER A 20 7.38 17.76 -0.52
C SER A 20 6.41 16.86 0.25
N ARG A 21 5.82 17.36 1.33
CA ARG A 21 4.84 16.60 2.13
C ARG A 21 3.64 16.12 1.29
N ARG A 22 3.17 16.97 0.38
CA ARG A 22 2.08 16.62 -0.55
C ARG A 22 2.46 15.46 -1.45
N ASP A 23 3.64 15.54 -2.06
CA ASP A 23 4.11 14.51 -2.99
C ASP A 23 4.42 13.19 -2.26
N ARG A 24 4.95 13.24 -1.03
CA ARG A 24 5.10 12.04 -0.20
C ARG A 24 3.77 11.36 0.09
N ALA A 25 2.73 12.14 0.38
CA ALA A 25 1.40 11.61 0.61
C ALA A 25 0.85 10.94 -0.67
N LEU A 26 1.02 11.57 -1.85
CA LEU A 26 0.60 11.00 -3.13
C LEU A 26 1.28 9.64 -3.39
N VAL A 27 2.60 9.55 -3.20
CA VAL A 27 3.35 8.28 -3.38
C VAL A 27 2.97 7.25 -2.33
N THR A 28 2.73 7.65 -1.08
CA THR A 28 2.35 6.68 -0.04
C THR A 28 0.97 6.09 -0.32
N TRP A 29 -0.01 6.94 -0.62
CA TRP A 29 -1.37 6.48 -0.88
C TRP A 29 -1.50 5.70 -2.18
N SER A 30 -0.68 5.95 -3.20
CA SER A 30 -0.73 5.17 -4.45
C SER A 30 -0.49 3.67 -4.25
N VAL A 31 0.22 3.29 -3.18
CA VAL A 31 0.49 1.88 -2.82
C VAL A 31 -0.68 1.25 -2.06
N VAL A 32 -1.58 2.05 -1.47
CA VAL A 32 -2.72 1.58 -0.66
C VAL A 32 -4.04 1.63 -1.42
N LEU A 33 -4.19 2.56 -2.37
CA LEU A 33 -5.43 2.76 -3.12
C LEU A 33 -5.99 1.49 -3.80
N PRO A 34 -5.19 0.52 -4.30
CA PRO A 34 -5.75 -0.71 -4.86
C PRO A 34 -6.62 -1.50 -3.88
N ASP A 35 -6.23 -1.55 -2.59
CA ASP A 35 -6.94 -2.28 -1.53
C ASP A 35 -8.37 -1.76 -1.27
N ILE A 36 -8.75 -0.60 -1.80
CA ILE A 36 -10.11 -0.05 -1.66
C ILE A 36 -11.17 -1.01 -2.21
N ASP A 37 -10.85 -1.81 -3.23
CA ASP A 37 -11.78 -2.81 -3.76
C ASP A 37 -12.07 -3.95 -2.77
N GLY A 38 -11.21 -4.15 -1.76
CA GLY A 38 -11.41 -5.05 -0.64
C GLY A 38 -12.45 -4.59 0.36
N LEU A 39 -12.79 -3.30 0.41
CA LEU A 39 -13.81 -2.77 1.33
C LEU A 39 -15.22 -3.34 1.05
N GLY A 40 -15.43 -3.90 -0.15
CA GLY A 40 -16.65 -4.63 -0.50
C GLY A 40 -16.99 -5.77 0.48
N ILE A 41 -16.00 -6.29 1.22
CA ILE A 41 -16.22 -7.35 2.23
C ILE A 41 -17.18 -6.91 3.33
N VAL A 42 -17.19 -5.63 3.69
CA VAL A 42 -18.09 -5.10 4.72
C VAL A 42 -19.54 -5.23 4.26
N ALA A 43 -19.84 -4.78 3.04
CA ALA A 43 -21.18 -4.88 2.46
C ALA A 43 -21.62 -6.34 2.33
N GLU A 44 -20.71 -7.22 1.89
CA GLU A 44 -21.00 -8.64 1.71
C GLU A 44 -21.28 -9.34 3.03
N VAL A 45 -20.45 -9.15 4.05
CA VAL A 45 -20.65 -9.74 5.38
C VAL A 45 -21.95 -9.27 6.03
N LEU A 46 -22.30 -7.98 5.89
CA LEU A 46 -23.52 -7.42 6.46
C LEU A 46 -24.79 -7.91 5.76
N THR A 47 -24.71 -8.26 4.47
CA THR A 47 -25.89 -8.61 3.65
C THR A 47 -25.99 -10.09 3.29
N ARG A 48 -24.99 -10.92 3.61
CA ARG A 48 -24.90 -12.34 3.25
C ARG A 48 -26.11 -13.19 3.63
N ASN A 49 -26.85 -12.80 4.68
CA ASN A 49 -28.02 -13.52 5.19
C ASN A 49 -29.36 -12.82 4.83
N THR A 50 -29.34 -11.88 3.90
CA THR A 50 -30.56 -11.18 3.44
C THR A 50 -31.10 -11.81 2.15
N SER A 51 -32.30 -11.41 1.71
CA SER A 51 -32.88 -11.86 0.43
C SER A 51 -32.12 -11.34 -0.80
N HIS A 52 -31.29 -10.30 -0.64
CA HIS A 52 -30.53 -9.65 -1.70
C HIS A 52 -29.07 -9.39 -1.26
N PRO A 53 -28.22 -10.43 -1.17
CA PRO A 53 -26.84 -10.27 -0.73
C PRO A 53 -26.03 -9.43 -1.73
N LEU A 54 -25.21 -8.51 -1.21
CA LEU A 54 -24.28 -7.70 -1.97
C LEU A 54 -22.95 -8.44 -2.12
N LEU A 55 -22.69 -9.02 -3.29
CA LEU A 55 -21.47 -9.79 -3.57
C LEU A 55 -20.29 -8.90 -3.99
N TRP A 56 -20.08 -7.78 -3.30
CA TRP A 56 -19.11 -6.77 -3.74
C TRP A 56 -17.67 -7.25 -3.64
N SER A 57 -17.31 -7.95 -2.56
CA SER A 57 -15.96 -8.50 -2.42
C SER A 57 -15.75 -9.62 -3.43
N SER A 58 -16.67 -10.58 -3.46
CA SER A 58 -16.61 -11.73 -4.37
C SER A 58 -16.53 -11.33 -5.85
N ARG A 59 -17.10 -10.17 -6.23
CA ARG A 59 -17.12 -9.70 -7.63
C ARG A 59 -16.02 -8.70 -7.96
N TYR A 60 -15.66 -7.82 -7.04
CA TYR A 60 -14.86 -6.64 -7.36
C TYR A 60 -13.50 -6.56 -6.67
N HIS A 61 -13.16 -7.43 -5.73
CA HIS A 61 -11.92 -7.36 -4.93
C HIS A 61 -10.60 -7.45 -5.73
N HIS A 62 -10.64 -7.72 -7.04
CA HIS A 62 -9.45 -7.65 -7.90
C HIS A 62 -9.53 -6.57 -8.98
N SER A 63 -10.59 -5.75 -8.96
CA SER A 63 -10.92 -4.80 -10.04
C SER A 63 -10.02 -3.58 -10.07
N LEU A 64 -9.30 -3.29 -8.99
CA LEU A 64 -8.33 -2.20 -8.92
C LEU A 64 -6.89 -2.70 -9.06
N HIS A 65 -6.65 -4.00 -9.13
CA HIS A 65 -5.30 -4.58 -9.20
C HIS A 65 -4.85 -4.79 -10.65
N ASN A 66 -4.86 -3.72 -11.45
CA ASN A 66 -4.52 -3.77 -12.87
C ASN A 66 -3.79 -2.52 -13.38
N LEU A 67 -3.19 -2.67 -14.57
CA LEU A 67 -2.42 -1.61 -15.23
C LEU A 67 -3.26 -0.37 -15.51
N ALA A 68 -4.55 -0.52 -15.86
CA ALA A 68 -5.39 0.64 -16.13
C ALA A 68 -5.57 1.50 -14.88
N PHE A 69 -5.79 0.89 -13.71
CA PHE A 69 -5.85 1.63 -12.46
C PHE A 69 -4.50 2.23 -12.08
N ALA A 70 -3.38 1.52 -12.31
CA ALA A 70 -2.03 2.07 -12.13
C ALA A 70 -1.82 3.37 -12.93
N LEU A 71 -2.26 3.39 -14.18
CA LEU A 71 -2.19 4.57 -15.06
C LEU A 71 -3.08 5.70 -14.55
N VAL A 72 -4.31 5.40 -14.08
CA VAL A 72 -5.19 6.41 -13.46
C VAL A 72 -4.51 7.05 -12.25
N ILE A 73 -3.94 6.25 -11.35
CA ILE A 73 -3.23 6.74 -10.18
C ILE A 73 -2.03 7.61 -10.57
N ALA A 74 -1.23 7.17 -11.55
CA ALA A 74 -0.08 7.94 -12.03
C ALA A 74 -0.49 9.27 -12.69
N MET A 75 -1.57 9.29 -13.47
CA MET A 75 -2.10 10.50 -14.09
C MET A 75 -2.64 11.50 -13.06
N LEU A 76 -3.39 11.00 -12.06
CA LEU A 76 -3.88 11.84 -10.96
C LEU A 76 -2.71 12.40 -10.14
N ALA A 77 -1.70 11.57 -9.84
CA ALA A 77 -0.49 12.03 -9.18
C ALA A 77 0.24 13.09 -10.00
N PHE A 78 0.37 12.91 -11.32
CA PHE A 78 0.99 13.91 -12.20
C PHE A 78 0.24 15.25 -12.18
N ALA A 79 -1.09 15.22 -12.18
CA ALA A 79 -1.92 16.42 -12.16
C ALA A 79 -1.86 17.16 -10.81
N LEU A 80 -1.73 16.42 -9.71
CA LEU A 80 -1.76 16.96 -8.35
C LEU A 80 -0.37 17.26 -7.78
N ALA A 81 0.70 16.63 -8.26
CA ALA A 81 2.02 16.76 -7.66
C ALA A 81 2.68 18.11 -7.90
N GLU A 82 3.51 18.53 -6.94
CA GLU A 82 4.43 19.65 -7.11
C GLU A 82 5.58 19.23 -8.04
N GLN A 83 6.15 18.05 -7.83
CA GLN A 83 7.21 17.46 -8.65
C GLN A 83 6.65 16.43 -9.64
N LYS A 84 5.77 16.91 -10.52
CA LYS A 84 4.92 16.13 -11.46
C LYS A 84 5.49 14.79 -11.92
N TRP A 85 6.55 14.80 -12.73
CA TRP A 85 7.11 13.58 -13.32
C TRP A 85 7.70 12.63 -12.28
N LYS A 86 8.41 13.17 -11.30
CA LYS A 86 9.05 12.38 -10.24
C LYS A 86 8.00 11.66 -9.40
N THR A 87 6.99 12.41 -8.96
CA THR A 87 5.90 11.89 -8.13
C THR A 87 5.03 10.90 -8.90
N ALA A 88 4.69 11.19 -10.17
CA ALA A 88 3.97 10.25 -11.01
C ALA A 88 4.72 8.93 -11.24
N ALA A 89 6.03 9.00 -11.50
CA ALA A 89 6.87 7.82 -11.67
C ALA A 89 6.96 6.99 -10.39
N LEU A 90 7.11 7.65 -9.23
CA LEU A 90 7.11 6.98 -7.94
C LEU A 90 5.75 6.38 -7.58
N CYS A 91 4.65 7.05 -7.91
CA CYS A 91 3.31 6.49 -7.71
C CYS A 91 3.09 5.25 -8.59
N PHE A 92 3.52 5.31 -9.85
CA PHE A 92 3.46 4.16 -10.76
C PHE A 92 4.32 3.00 -10.24
N LEU A 93 5.56 3.26 -9.82
CA LEU A 93 6.43 2.25 -9.21
C LEU A 93 5.81 1.69 -7.92
N GLY A 94 5.30 2.55 -7.05
CA GLY A 94 4.67 2.15 -5.79
C GLY A 94 3.46 1.24 -6.00
N PHE A 95 2.64 1.54 -7.00
CA PHE A 95 1.55 0.66 -7.41
C PHE A 95 2.05 -0.73 -7.84
N HIS A 96 3.15 -0.79 -8.60
CA HIS A 96 3.71 -2.08 -9.01
C HIS A 96 4.38 -2.82 -7.85
N LEU A 97 4.95 -2.11 -6.88
CA LEU A 97 5.40 -2.72 -5.63
C LEU A 97 4.23 -3.33 -4.86
N HIS A 98 3.10 -2.63 -4.77
CA HIS A 98 1.87 -3.19 -4.20
C HIS A 98 1.48 -4.51 -4.91
N LEU A 99 1.42 -4.52 -6.25
CA LEU A 99 1.10 -5.75 -7.01
C LEU A 99 2.13 -6.86 -6.77
N LEU A 100 3.42 -6.53 -6.65
CA LEU A 100 4.47 -7.49 -6.36
C LEU A 100 4.27 -8.10 -4.96
N GLU A 101 4.00 -7.27 -3.97
CA GLU A 101 3.71 -7.68 -2.60
C GLU A 101 2.51 -8.63 -2.52
N ASP A 102 1.48 -8.40 -3.34
CA ASP A 102 0.34 -9.31 -3.46
C ASP A 102 0.67 -10.61 -4.18
N LEU A 103 1.39 -10.52 -5.30
CA LEU A 103 1.83 -11.69 -6.06
C LEU A 103 2.65 -12.65 -5.19
N LEU A 104 3.40 -12.11 -4.24
CA LEU A 104 4.24 -12.85 -3.32
C LEU A 104 3.44 -13.42 -2.13
N GLY A 105 2.58 -12.61 -1.49
CA GLY A 105 2.12 -12.90 -0.13
C GLY A 105 0.62 -12.79 0.12
N SER A 106 -0.24 -12.96 -0.89
CA SER A 106 -1.70 -12.84 -0.74
C SER A 106 -2.49 -14.14 -0.90
N ARG A 107 -1.83 -15.31 -0.89
CA ARG A 107 -2.55 -16.59 -1.10
C ARG A 107 -3.66 -16.76 -0.05
N GLY A 108 -4.84 -17.19 -0.51
CA GLY A 108 -6.04 -17.35 0.30
C GLY A 108 -5.88 -18.43 1.39
N PRO A 109 -6.72 -18.40 2.43
CA PRO A 109 -6.67 -19.36 3.53
C PRO A 109 -6.94 -20.81 3.08
N ASP A 110 -7.72 -20.97 2.00
CA ASP A 110 -8.07 -22.28 1.42
C ASP A 110 -6.99 -22.81 0.45
N GLY A 111 -5.88 -22.09 0.31
CA GLY A 111 -4.77 -22.44 -0.59
C GLY A 111 -4.90 -21.90 -2.01
N ASP A 112 -6.01 -21.23 -2.32
CA ASP A 112 -6.25 -20.60 -3.61
C ASP A 112 -5.25 -19.47 -3.88
N GLN A 113 -4.67 -19.50 -5.08
CA GLN A 113 -3.85 -18.42 -5.60
C GLN A 113 -4.68 -17.12 -5.66
N TRP A 114 -4.02 -16.00 -5.45
CA TRP A 114 -4.61 -14.67 -5.59
C TRP A 114 -4.16 -14.07 -6.93
N PRO A 115 -4.88 -14.34 -8.04
CA PRO A 115 -4.49 -13.90 -9.37
C PRO A 115 -4.66 -12.39 -9.52
N ILE A 116 -3.66 -11.74 -10.13
CA ILE A 116 -3.72 -10.31 -10.45
C ILE A 116 -4.15 -10.16 -11.92
N PRO A 117 -5.34 -9.59 -12.20
CA PRO A 117 -5.84 -9.43 -13.56
C PRO A 117 -5.21 -8.21 -14.24
N TYR A 118 -3.89 -8.27 -14.45
CA TYR A 118 -3.03 -7.12 -14.76
C TYR A 118 -3.45 -6.36 -16.02
N LEU A 119 -3.99 -7.04 -17.03
CA LEU A 119 -4.41 -6.43 -18.31
C LEU A 119 -5.86 -5.93 -18.32
N LEU A 120 -6.61 -6.00 -17.21
CA LEU A 120 -7.94 -5.39 -17.19
C LEU A 120 -7.87 -3.87 -17.42
N PRO A 121 -8.89 -3.29 -18.08
CA PRO A 121 -10.07 -3.93 -18.66
C PRO A 121 -9.87 -4.46 -20.09
N LEU A 122 -8.66 -4.41 -20.64
CA LEU A 122 -8.38 -4.77 -22.04
C LEU A 122 -8.45 -6.28 -22.28
N SER A 123 -8.01 -7.08 -21.32
CA SER A 123 -8.03 -8.54 -21.42
C SER A 123 -8.15 -9.21 -20.05
N SER A 124 -8.94 -10.27 -19.98
CA SER A 124 -9.03 -11.19 -18.84
C SER A 124 -8.14 -12.43 -18.99
N ALA A 125 -7.39 -12.55 -20.09
CA ALA A 125 -6.60 -13.75 -20.40
C ALA A 125 -5.28 -13.83 -19.63
N ALA A 126 -4.75 -12.70 -19.15
CA ALA A 126 -3.46 -12.62 -18.48
C ALA A 126 -3.63 -12.29 -16.99
N ASN A 127 -3.83 -13.34 -16.20
CA ASN A 127 -3.78 -13.26 -14.75
C ASN A 127 -2.36 -13.57 -14.28
N LEU A 128 -1.69 -12.62 -13.64
CA LEU A 128 -0.40 -12.86 -13.02
C LEU A 128 -0.62 -13.74 -11.79
N THR A 129 0.06 -14.87 -11.78
CA THR A 129 0.09 -15.84 -10.68
C THR A 129 1.52 -16.29 -10.49
N TRP A 130 1.85 -16.73 -9.27
CA TRP A 130 3.18 -17.25 -8.99
C TRP A 130 3.10 -18.47 -8.09
N HIS A 131 3.71 -19.57 -8.54
CA HIS A 131 3.69 -20.85 -7.83
C HIS A 131 4.28 -20.76 -6.40
N GLY A 132 5.17 -19.81 -6.15
CA GLY A 132 5.77 -19.58 -4.84
C GLY A 132 4.93 -18.71 -3.90
N GLN A 133 3.74 -18.26 -4.31
CA GLN A 133 2.90 -17.37 -3.50
C GLN A 133 2.59 -18.01 -2.15
N TRP A 134 2.94 -17.31 -1.07
CA TRP A 134 2.68 -17.77 0.29
C TRP A 134 1.38 -17.20 0.85
N ALA A 135 0.87 -17.82 1.91
CA ALA A 135 -0.37 -17.43 2.58
C ALA A 135 -0.27 -16.02 3.17
N LEU A 136 -1.39 -15.29 3.16
CA LEU A 136 -1.47 -13.94 3.71
C LEU A 136 -0.96 -13.83 5.15
N ASN A 137 -1.16 -14.87 5.95
CA ASN A 137 -0.71 -14.95 7.35
C ASN A 137 0.59 -15.75 7.54
N ALA A 138 1.40 -15.94 6.50
CA ALA A 138 2.68 -16.63 6.62
C ALA A 138 3.77 -15.75 7.24
N TRP A 139 4.77 -16.39 7.87
CA TRP A 139 5.90 -15.71 8.52
C TRP A 139 6.66 -14.69 7.64
N PRO A 140 6.82 -14.85 6.29
CA PRO A 140 7.52 -13.86 5.49
C PRO A 140 6.86 -12.49 5.52
N ASN A 141 5.51 -12.44 5.50
CA ASN A 141 4.78 -11.17 5.59
C ASN A 141 5.08 -10.47 6.91
N PHE A 142 5.09 -11.20 8.04
CA PHE A 142 5.42 -10.61 9.33
C PHE A 142 6.85 -10.05 9.36
N VAL A 143 7.83 -10.77 8.81
CA VAL A 143 9.22 -10.30 8.73
C VAL A 143 9.33 -9.05 7.87
N ILE A 144 8.66 -9.02 6.71
CA ILE A 144 8.63 -7.85 5.82
C ILE A 144 8.00 -6.65 6.54
N THR A 145 6.82 -6.82 7.15
CA THR A 145 6.16 -5.74 7.89
C THR A 145 7.03 -5.22 9.04
N MET A 146 7.68 -6.11 9.80
CA MET A 146 8.57 -5.70 10.90
C MET A 146 9.80 -4.94 10.40
N ALA A 147 10.40 -5.37 9.30
CA ALA A 147 11.53 -4.69 8.68
C ALA A 147 11.14 -3.29 8.18
N LEU A 148 10.00 -3.19 7.48
CA LEU A 148 9.45 -1.91 7.01
C LEU A 148 9.13 -1.00 8.19
N LEU A 149 8.50 -1.51 9.26
CA LEU A 149 8.23 -0.73 10.46
C LEU A 149 9.51 -0.20 11.12
N GLY A 150 10.56 -1.03 11.20
CA GLY A 150 11.87 -0.62 11.69
C GLY A 150 12.48 0.51 10.83
N MET A 151 12.42 0.36 9.51
CA MET A 151 12.88 1.39 8.56
C MET A 151 12.06 2.67 8.68
N THR A 152 10.74 2.56 8.90
CA THR A 152 9.86 3.70 9.13
C THR A 152 10.27 4.49 10.37
N PHE A 153 10.54 3.82 11.49
CA PHE A 153 11.03 4.50 12.69
C PHE A 153 12.40 5.13 12.49
N TYR A 154 13.31 4.44 11.80
CA TYR A 154 14.63 4.96 11.49
C TYR A 154 14.56 6.25 10.65
N LEU A 155 13.81 6.22 9.56
CA LEU A 155 13.62 7.39 8.70
C LEU A 155 12.88 8.51 9.43
N ALA A 156 11.86 8.19 10.24
CA ALA A 156 11.13 9.21 11.00
C ALA A 156 12.03 9.94 12.00
N TRP A 157 12.92 9.20 12.65
CA TRP A 157 13.93 9.74 13.54
C TRP A 157 14.94 10.65 12.81
N GLN A 158 15.44 10.21 11.65
CA GLN A 158 16.40 10.95 10.81
C GLN A 158 15.77 12.21 10.20
N CYS A 159 14.70 12.05 9.43
CA CYS A 159 14.07 13.09 8.63
C CYS A 159 13.29 14.13 9.46
N GLY A 160 12.82 13.76 10.66
CA GLY A 160 12.07 14.66 11.53
C GLY A 160 10.57 14.78 11.21
N TYR A 161 10.04 13.88 10.39
CA TYR A 161 8.63 13.69 10.09
C TYR A 161 8.36 12.20 9.92
N SER A 162 7.13 11.75 10.13
CA SER A 162 6.71 10.35 10.11
C SER A 162 5.50 10.15 9.21
N PRO A 163 5.02 8.92 8.98
CA PRO A 163 3.77 8.71 8.22
C PRO A 163 2.55 9.42 8.84
N MET A 164 2.59 9.74 10.13
CA MET A 164 1.51 10.46 10.82
C MET A 164 1.30 11.87 10.26
N GLU A 165 2.25 12.43 9.52
CA GLU A 165 2.10 13.72 8.84
C GLU A 165 0.88 13.77 7.89
N MET A 166 0.40 12.61 7.44
CA MET A 166 -0.79 12.50 6.58
C MET A 166 -2.11 12.51 7.34
N VAL A 167 -2.08 12.24 8.65
CA VAL A 167 -3.29 12.13 9.49
C VAL A 167 -3.38 13.30 10.47
N SER A 168 -2.28 13.63 11.15
CA SER A 168 -2.25 14.69 12.15
C SER A 168 -0.84 15.18 12.41
N GLU A 169 -0.60 16.47 12.17
CA GLU A 169 0.69 17.10 12.47
C GLU A 169 1.04 17.06 13.96
N ARG A 170 0.02 17.08 14.84
CA ARG A 170 0.24 16.96 16.29
C ARG A 170 0.78 15.58 16.63
N ALA A 171 0.17 14.53 16.08
CA ALA A 171 0.62 13.15 16.29
C ALA A 171 2.01 12.94 15.69
N ASP A 172 2.27 13.50 14.50
CA ASP A 172 3.57 13.46 13.84
C ASP A 172 4.69 14.05 14.71
N ARG A 173 4.50 15.29 15.18
CA ARG A 173 5.46 15.95 16.08
C ARG A 173 5.68 15.16 17.36
N ALA A 174 4.61 14.61 17.95
CA ALA A 174 4.69 13.82 19.17
C ALA A 174 5.51 12.52 18.95
N LEU A 175 5.27 11.81 17.84
CA LEU A 175 5.99 10.59 17.50
C LEU A 175 7.47 10.86 17.26
N VAL A 176 7.80 11.85 16.44
CA VAL A 176 9.19 12.23 16.15
C VAL A 176 9.92 12.67 17.42
N ALA A 177 9.28 13.48 18.28
CA ALA A 177 9.85 13.91 19.55
C ALA A 177 10.13 12.73 20.48
N ALA A 178 9.22 11.76 20.57
CA ALA A 178 9.40 10.55 21.36
C ALA A 178 10.58 9.70 20.86
N LEU A 179 10.68 9.49 19.54
CA LEU A 179 11.79 8.76 18.92
C LEU A 179 13.14 9.45 19.18
N ARG A 180 13.21 10.75 18.95
CA ARG A 180 14.43 11.53 19.16
C ARG A 180 14.86 11.56 20.62
N LYS A 181 13.94 11.79 21.55
CA LYS A 181 14.23 11.73 23.00
C LYS A 181 14.80 10.38 23.42
N ARG A 182 14.30 9.27 22.85
CA ARG A 182 14.72 7.91 23.21
C ARG A 182 16.07 7.52 22.61
N PHE A 183 16.38 7.96 21.40
CA PHE A 183 17.54 7.48 20.64
C PHE A 183 18.64 8.51 20.38
N GLN A 184 18.38 9.82 20.45
CA GLN A 184 19.46 10.83 20.37
C GLN A 184 20.29 10.87 21.65
N ASN A 185 19.66 10.68 22.81
CA ASN A 185 20.37 10.58 24.09
C ASN A 185 21.22 9.31 24.24
N ALA A 186 21.09 8.33 23.33
CA ALA A 186 21.89 7.11 23.32
C ALA A 186 23.19 7.25 22.49
N ARG A 187 23.40 8.39 21.82
CA ARG A 187 24.59 8.71 21.04
C ARG A 187 25.47 9.81 21.67
N ALA A 188 25.05 10.38 22.81
CA ALA A 188 25.82 11.32 23.62
C ALA A 188 26.39 10.59 24.84
#